data_AF-A0A2H3HDR4-F1
#
_entry.id   AF-A0A2H3HDR4-F1
#
_cell.length_a   1.000
_cell.length_b   1.000
_cell.length_c   1.000
_cell.angle_alpha   90.00
_cell.angle_beta   90.00
_cell.angle_gamma   90.00
#
_symmetry.space_group_name_H-M   'P 1'
#
loop_
_entity.id
_entity.type
_entity.pdbx_description
1 polymer ?
#
loop_
_entity_poly.entity_id
_entity_poly.type
_entity_poly.pdbx_seq_one_letter_code
_entity_poly.pdbx_strand_id
1 'polypeptide(L)'
;MNRVPTTYSPPGGSTQSAPLIEESIFENEDAEDWGDFVDSDEEPDVEFACEDINLYPKGFCYPISISDIIVERYRIIHKLGHGAFSTVWVAQDMTENRDVALKILMLGSLDDRDCQMQSEIISTAKDLTYLLLYHRTFLLPSPHGQHRVFVFPPKDQT
;
A
#
# COMPACT_ATOMS: atom_id res chain seq x y z
N MET A 1 -32.88 -4.80 -49.25
CA MET A 1 -32.60 -3.36 -49.10
C MET A 1 -31.30 -3.01 -49.82
N ASN A 2 -31.15 -1.75 -50.25
CA ASN A 2 -30.08 -1.30 -51.15
C ASN A 2 -28.85 -0.80 -50.39
N ARG A 3 -27.65 -0.97 -50.96
CA ARG A 3 -26.64 0.10 -51.14
C ARG A 3 -25.56 -0.31 -52.16
N VAL A 4 -24.92 0.70 -52.74
CA VAL A 4 -24.09 0.65 -53.96
C VAL A 4 -22.61 0.52 -53.59
N PRO A 5 -21.78 -0.24 -54.35
CA PRO A 5 -20.33 -0.26 -54.16
C PRO A 5 -19.64 0.92 -54.85
N THR A 6 -18.65 1.52 -54.19
CA THR A 6 -17.76 2.53 -54.79
C THR A 6 -16.41 1.91 -55.11
N THR A 7 -16.08 1.86 -56.40
CA THR A 7 -14.74 1.57 -56.93
C THR A 7 -13.79 2.75 -56.70
N TYR A 8 -12.47 2.52 -56.63
CA TYR A 8 -11.46 3.12 -57.53
C TYR A 8 -10.01 2.73 -57.16
N SER A 9 -9.29 2.17 -58.13
CA SER A 9 -7.83 1.96 -58.24
C SER A 9 -7.52 1.71 -59.73
N PRO A 10 -6.25 1.60 -60.21
CA PRO A 10 -4.96 1.94 -59.61
C PRO A 10 -4.47 3.29 -60.21
N PRO A 11 -3.35 3.51 -60.95
CA PRO A 11 -2.23 2.67 -61.40
C PRO A 11 -1.04 2.67 -60.41
N GLY A 12 0.21 2.48 -60.87
CA GLY A 12 1.41 2.55 -60.04
C GLY A 12 2.73 2.64 -60.84
N GLY A 13 3.86 2.48 -60.14
CA GLY A 13 5.25 2.53 -60.66
C GLY A 13 5.97 3.86 -60.36
N SER A 14 7.29 3.91 -60.11
CA SER A 14 8.27 2.84 -59.84
C SER A 14 9.61 3.42 -59.34
N THR A 15 10.25 2.76 -58.36
CA THR A 15 11.73 2.63 -58.18
C THR A 15 12.60 3.89 -57.93
N GLN A 16 13.23 3.96 -56.75
CA GLN A 16 14.70 3.80 -56.59
C GLN A 16 15.12 3.72 -55.11
N SER A 17 16.29 3.11 -54.85
CA SER A 17 16.94 2.98 -53.53
C SER A 17 18.42 3.39 -53.62
N ALA A 18 19.06 3.53 -52.45
CA ALA A 18 20.51 3.75 -52.20
C ALA A 18 20.97 5.22 -52.16
N PRO A 19 22.09 5.55 -51.48
CA PRO A 19 23.04 4.65 -50.81
C PRO A 19 23.29 4.92 -49.30
N LEU A 20 24.02 3.99 -48.68
CA LEU A 20 24.79 4.20 -47.44
C LEU A 20 26.14 4.86 -47.77
N ILE A 21 26.76 5.58 -46.82
CA ILE A 21 28.16 5.42 -46.37
C ILE A 21 28.58 6.55 -45.39
N GLU A 22 29.29 6.13 -44.34
CA GLU A 22 30.23 6.82 -43.43
C GLU A 22 30.25 8.36 -43.31
N GLU A 23 29.99 8.84 -42.08
CA GLU A 23 30.87 9.73 -41.32
C GLU A 23 30.73 9.37 -39.83
N SER A 24 31.70 9.55 -38.93
CA SER A 24 33.17 9.47 -39.02
C SER A 24 33.67 9.25 -37.58
N ILE A 25 34.67 8.40 -37.36
CA ILE A 25 35.18 8.15 -36.00
C ILE A 25 36.03 9.34 -35.56
N PHE A 26 35.47 10.18 -34.70
CA PHE A 26 36.22 11.14 -33.89
C PHE A 26 36.28 10.61 -32.46
N GLU A 27 37.43 10.00 -32.12
CA GLU A 27 37.82 9.70 -30.75
C GLU A 27 38.00 11.02 -29.99
N ASN A 28 37.03 11.36 -29.14
CA ASN A 28 37.20 12.38 -28.10
C ASN A 28 37.61 11.65 -26.81
N GLU A 29 38.92 11.60 -26.52
CA GLU A 29 39.50 10.86 -25.37
C GLU A 29 39.20 11.49 -23.98
N ASP A 30 38.46 12.60 -23.91
CA ASP A 30 38.15 13.32 -22.67
C ASP A 30 36.68 13.16 -22.21
N ALA A 31 35.98 12.11 -22.65
CA ALA A 31 34.70 11.74 -22.06
C ALA A 31 34.93 11.03 -20.71
N GLU A 32 34.71 11.74 -19.60
CA GLU A 32 34.59 11.10 -18.28
C GLU A 32 33.51 10.01 -18.36
N ASP A 33 33.92 8.75 -18.20
CA ASP A 33 33.01 7.62 -18.10
C ASP A 33 32.29 7.70 -16.74
N TRP A 34 31.13 8.37 -16.75
CA TRP A 34 30.26 8.50 -15.58
C TRP A 34 29.55 7.19 -15.20
N GLY A 35 29.84 6.09 -15.92
CA GLY A 35 29.16 4.81 -15.79
C GLY A 35 27.79 4.83 -16.46
N ASP A 36 27.33 3.64 -16.86
CA ASP A 36 25.95 3.45 -17.28
C ASP A 36 25.05 3.71 -16.06
N PHE A 37 24.24 4.77 -16.11
CA PHE A 37 23.30 5.06 -15.03
C PHE A 37 22.30 3.92 -14.98
N VAL A 38 22.26 3.20 -13.85
CA VAL A 38 21.21 2.20 -13.61
C VAL A 38 19.85 2.90 -13.68
N ASP A 39 19.13 2.67 -14.78
CA ASP A 39 17.75 3.14 -14.94
C ASP A 39 16.95 2.66 -13.71
N SER A 40 16.31 3.59 -13.02
CA SER A 40 15.64 3.33 -11.74
C SER A 40 14.27 2.66 -11.90
N ASP A 41 14.14 1.82 -12.93
CA ASP A 41 12.93 1.09 -13.33
C ASP A 41 12.52 0.00 -12.31
N GLU A 42 13.32 -0.26 -11.27
CA GLU A 42 13.01 -1.19 -10.17
C GLU A 42 12.68 -0.50 -8.83
N GLU A 43 12.71 0.83 -8.72
CA GLU A 43 12.25 1.52 -7.50
C GLU A 43 10.71 1.58 -7.48
N PRO A 44 10.02 0.99 -6.47
CA PRO A 44 8.57 0.93 -6.45
C PRO A 44 7.95 2.32 -6.23
N ASP A 45 6.93 2.68 -7.04
CA ASP A 45 6.26 3.98 -6.90
C ASP A 45 5.79 4.20 -5.46
N VAL A 46 6.14 5.37 -4.92
CA VAL A 46 5.83 5.76 -3.53
C VAL A 46 4.32 5.72 -3.23
N GLU A 47 3.49 5.86 -4.27
CA GLU A 47 2.02 5.74 -4.22
C GLU A 47 1.53 4.33 -3.81
N PHE A 48 2.31 3.27 -4.05
CA PHE A 48 2.00 1.93 -3.53
C PHE A 48 2.62 1.66 -2.16
N ALA A 49 3.73 2.33 -1.83
CA ALA A 49 4.43 2.15 -0.55
C ALA A 49 3.65 2.75 0.64
N CYS A 50 2.86 3.81 0.42
CA CYS A 50 2.08 4.51 1.45
C CYS A 50 0.58 4.59 1.12
N GLU A 51 -0.25 4.83 2.13
CA GLU A 51 -1.67 5.16 1.94
C GLU A 51 -1.88 6.54 1.30
N ASP A 52 -3.01 6.72 0.63
CA ASP A 52 -3.43 8.03 0.11
C ASP A 52 -3.52 9.07 1.25
N ILE A 53 -2.62 10.06 1.20
CA ILE A 53 -2.57 11.18 2.15
C ILE A 53 -3.89 11.95 2.24
N ASN A 54 -4.70 11.95 1.17
CA ASN A 54 -6.00 12.60 1.16
C ASN A 54 -7.06 11.88 2.01
N LEU A 55 -6.78 10.69 2.56
CA LEU A 55 -7.66 9.99 3.50
C LEU A 55 -7.66 10.63 4.90
N TYR A 56 -6.59 11.34 5.29
CA TYR A 56 -6.49 12.00 6.59
C TYR A 56 -7.39 13.25 6.71
N PRO A 57 -7.37 14.23 5.78
CA PRO A 57 -8.27 15.40 5.85
C PRO A 57 -9.75 15.04 5.69
N LYS A 58 -10.07 13.87 5.11
CA LYS A 58 -11.42 13.33 4.99
C LYS A 58 -11.89 12.60 6.26
N GLY A 59 -11.00 12.34 7.22
CA GLY A 59 -11.30 11.60 8.44
C GLY A 59 -11.41 10.08 8.27
N PHE A 60 -10.99 9.51 7.14
CA PHE A 60 -11.01 8.06 6.93
C PHE A 60 -9.86 7.37 7.68
N CYS A 61 -8.64 7.90 7.56
CA CYS A 61 -7.49 7.46 8.35
C CYS A 61 -7.41 8.21 9.68
N TYR A 62 -7.10 7.51 10.77
CA TYR A 62 -6.81 8.13 12.06
C TYR A 62 -5.34 8.60 12.09
N PRO A 63 -5.05 9.89 12.34
CA PRO A 63 -3.69 10.42 12.36
C PRO A 63 -2.93 9.92 13.59
N ILE A 64 -1.70 9.42 13.38
CA ILE A 64 -0.82 8.88 14.43
C ILE A 64 0.63 9.24 14.12
N SER A 65 1.36 9.63 15.16
CA SER A 65 2.81 9.83 15.16
C SER A 65 3.54 8.77 15.98
N ILE A 66 4.82 8.56 15.68
CA ILE A 66 5.69 7.73 16.51
C ILE A 66 5.82 8.36 17.91
N SER A 67 5.87 7.53 18.95
CA SER A 67 5.79 7.90 20.38
C SER A 67 4.46 8.45 20.89
N ASP A 68 3.40 8.54 20.07
CA ASP A 68 2.05 8.82 20.59
C ASP A 68 1.64 7.75 21.62
N ILE A 69 0.90 8.16 22.65
CA ILE A 69 0.32 7.25 23.65
C ILE A 69 -1.19 7.18 23.43
N ILE A 70 -1.63 6.05 22.87
CA ILE A 70 -3.03 5.78 22.55
C ILE A 70 -3.72 5.18 23.78
N VAL A 71 -4.87 5.77 24.14
CA VAL A 71 -5.72 5.40 25.31
C VAL A 71 -4.92 5.18 26.61
N GLU A 72 -3.95 6.06 26.87
CA GLU A 72 -3.08 6.06 28.07
C GLU A 72 -2.25 4.77 28.27
N ARG A 73 -2.22 3.87 27.27
CA ARG A 73 -1.69 2.51 27.42
C ARG A 73 -0.74 2.06 26.32
N TYR A 74 -1.03 2.37 25.06
CA TYR A 74 -0.26 1.85 23.93
C TYR A 74 0.64 2.93 23.35
N ARG A 75 1.94 2.83 23.58
CA ARG A 75 2.92 3.77 23.01
C ARG A 75 3.34 3.31 21.61
N ILE A 76 3.10 4.13 20.60
CA ILE A 76 3.43 3.80 19.20
C ILE A 76 4.95 3.74 19.01
N ILE A 77 5.45 2.61 18.49
CA ILE A 77 6.88 2.41 18.20
C ILE A 77 7.14 2.67 16.72
N HIS A 78 6.46 1.95 15.83
CA HIS A 78 6.59 2.11 14.38
C HIS A 78 5.35 1.63 13.64
N LYS A 79 5.25 2.00 12.36
CA LYS A 79 4.22 1.49 11.45
C LYS A 79 4.61 0.09 10.95
N LEU A 80 3.65 -0.83 10.89
CA LEU A 80 3.82 -2.16 10.27
C LEU A 80 3.36 -2.18 8.82
N GLY A 81 2.40 -1.33 8.46
CA GLY A 81 1.91 -1.21 7.10
C GLY A 81 0.55 -0.52 7.03
N HIS A 82 -0.02 -0.54 5.84
CA HIS A 82 -1.36 -0.05 5.55
C HIS A 82 -2.05 -1.00 4.57
N GLY A 83 -3.33 -0.76 4.31
CA GLY A 83 -4.10 -1.41 3.27
C GLY A 83 -5.46 -0.74 3.14
N ALA A 84 -6.23 -1.16 2.14
CA ALA A 84 -7.46 -0.49 1.69
C ALA A 84 -8.56 -0.26 2.75
N PHE A 85 -8.43 -0.79 3.97
CA PHE A 85 -9.41 -0.62 5.07
C PHE A 85 -8.78 -0.28 6.44
N SER A 86 -7.44 -0.24 6.57
CA SER A 86 -6.80 -0.08 7.89
C SER A 86 -5.32 0.27 7.81
N THR A 87 -4.80 0.96 8.84
CA THR A 87 -3.36 1.01 9.12
C THR A 87 -3.00 0.04 10.25
N VAL A 88 -1.75 -0.44 10.27
CA VAL A 88 -1.24 -1.36 11.30
C VAL A 88 0.04 -0.80 11.90
N TRP A 89 0.17 -0.85 13.22
CA TRP A 89 1.28 -0.26 13.98
C TRP A 89 1.79 -1.22 15.04
N VAL A 90 3.11 -1.26 15.29
CA VAL A 90 3.63 -1.81 16.55
C VAL A 90 3.47 -0.74 17.63
N ALA A 91 2.96 -1.15 18.78
CA ALA A 91 2.94 -0.36 19.98
C ALA A 91 3.42 -1.17 21.19
N GLN A 92 4.06 -0.49 22.14
CA GLN A 92 4.32 -1.05 23.46
C GLN A 92 3.06 -0.94 24.30
N ASP A 93 2.51 -2.07 24.76
CA ASP A 93 1.52 -2.09 25.83
C ASP A 93 2.22 -1.81 27.16
N MET A 94 2.11 -0.57 27.65
CA MET A 94 2.76 -0.14 28.89
C MET A 94 2.15 -0.76 30.16
N THR A 95 0.95 -1.34 30.07
CA THR A 95 0.30 -2.02 31.21
C THR A 95 0.78 -3.46 31.34
N GLU A 96 0.91 -4.17 30.21
CA GLU A 96 1.36 -5.56 30.17
C GLU A 96 2.87 -5.71 29.88
N ASN A 97 3.57 -4.59 29.69
CA ASN A 97 4.99 -4.46 29.35
C ASN A 97 5.44 -5.40 28.21
N ARG A 98 4.70 -5.39 27.11
CA ARG A 98 4.94 -6.21 25.91
C ARG A 98 4.56 -5.46 24.65
N ASP A 99 5.19 -5.81 23.53
CA ASP A 99 4.80 -5.26 22.23
C ASP A 99 3.51 -5.93 21.73
N VAL A 100 2.69 -5.15 21.00
CA VAL A 100 1.42 -5.55 20.40
C VAL A 100 1.27 -4.93 19.02
N ALA A 101 0.45 -5.53 18.16
CA ALA A 101 0.07 -4.94 16.88
C ALA A 101 -1.32 -4.30 16.97
N LEU A 102 -1.41 -3.00 16.69
CA LEU A 102 -2.66 -2.24 16.61
C LEU A 102 -3.11 -2.17 15.15
N LYS A 103 -4.17 -2.91 14.77
CA LYS A 103 -4.88 -2.70 13.49
C LYS A 103 -5.96 -1.65 13.72
N ILE A 104 -5.83 -0.49 13.08
CA ILE A 104 -6.72 0.65 13.23
C ILE A 104 -7.53 0.77 11.94
N LEU A 105 -8.82 0.52 12.07
CA LEU A 105 -9.74 0.51 10.94
C LEU A 105 -10.05 1.93 10.46
N MET A 106 -10.21 2.08 9.15
CA MET A 106 -10.69 3.33 8.58
C MET A 106 -12.16 3.56 8.93
N LEU A 107 -12.53 4.82 9.09
CA LEU A 107 -13.90 5.21 9.40
C LEU A 107 -14.86 4.74 8.28
N GLY A 108 -15.99 4.15 8.67
CA GLY A 108 -16.97 3.61 7.71
C GLY A 108 -16.54 2.33 6.99
N SER A 109 -15.43 1.71 7.39
CA SER A 109 -15.11 0.33 7.00
C SER A 109 -16.07 -0.68 7.66
N LEU A 110 -16.01 -1.96 7.25
CA LEU A 110 -16.86 -3.05 7.75
C LEU A 110 -16.44 -3.53 9.16
N ASP A 111 -16.19 -2.62 10.09
CA ASP A 111 -15.60 -2.88 11.40
C ASP A 111 -16.42 -3.85 12.26
N ASP A 112 -17.75 -3.70 12.26
CA ASP A 112 -18.67 -4.61 12.92
C ASP A 112 -18.60 -6.04 12.36
N ARG A 113 -18.33 -6.21 11.06
CA ARG A 113 -18.21 -7.54 10.42
C ARG A 113 -16.92 -8.24 10.84
N ASP A 114 -15.78 -7.56 10.75
CA ASP A 114 -14.48 -8.09 11.21
C ASP A 114 -14.55 -8.45 12.71
N CYS A 115 -15.19 -7.60 13.51
CA CYS A 115 -15.38 -7.82 14.94
C CYS A 115 -16.31 -9.02 15.22
N GLN A 116 -17.43 -9.13 14.51
CA GLN A 116 -18.39 -10.22 14.66
C GLN A 116 -17.78 -11.57 14.26
N MET A 117 -17.07 -11.64 13.12
CA MET A 117 -16.44 -12.89 12.68
C MET A 117 -15.41 -13.40 13.69
N GLN A 118 -14.52 -12.53 14.18
CA GLN A 118 -13.54 -12.95 15.18
C GLN A 118 -14.19 -13.29 16.53
N SER A 119 -15.23 -12.57 16.94
CA SER A 119 -16.00 -12.91 18.16
C SER A 119 -16.61 -14.31 18.07
N GLU A 120 -17.24 -14.65 16.94
CA GLU A 120 -17.83 -15.97 16.67
C GLU A 120 -16.76 -17.07 16.65
N ILE A 121 -15.61 -16.82 16.02
CA ILE A 121 -14.48 -17.76 16.04
C ILE A 121 -13.99 -18.00 17.48
N ILE A 122 -13.82 -16.95 18.28
CA ILE A 122 -13.39 -17.02 19.68
C ILE A 122 -14.41 -17.79 20.54
N SER A 123 -15.72 -17.65 20.29
CA SER A 123 -16.75 -18.36 21.06
C SER A 123 -16.96 -19.82 20.65
N THR A 124 -16.71 -20.15 19.38
CA THR A 124 -17.23 -21.39 18.77
C THR A 124 -16.14 -22.38 18.35
N ALA A 125 -14.92 -21.92 18.08
CA ALA A 125 -13.82 -22.82 17.73
C ALA A 125 -13.21 -23.52 18.97
N LYS A 126 -12.88 -24.80 18.82
CA LYS A 126 -12.33 -25.65 19.90
C LYS A 126 -10.83 -25.46 20.12
N ASP A 127 -10.13 -24.99 19.11
CA ASP A 127 -8.70 -24.72 19.10
C ASP A 127 -8.48 -23.38 18.38
N LEU A 128 -7.70 -22.51 19.03
CA LEU A 128 -7.36 -21.16 18.56
C LEU A 128 -5.85 -21.01 18.32
N THR A 129 -5.06 -22.06 18.54
CA THR A 129 -3.58 -22.01 18.63
C THR A 129 -2.91 -21.40 17.40
N TYR A 130 -3.49 -21.60 16.22
CA TYR A 130 -2.95 -21.13 14.94
C TYR A 130 -3.74 -19.97 14.31
N LEU A 131 -4.67 -19.36 15.06
CA LEU A 131 -5.52 -18.27 14.58
C LEU A 131 -5.04 -16.92 15.14
N LEU A 132 -4.66 -16.00 14.25
CA LEU A 132 -4.33 -14.63 14.64
C LEU A 132 -5.61 -13.85 14.96
N LEU A 133 -5.98 -13.85 16.23
CA LEU A 133 -7.19 -13.21 16.75
C LEU A 133 -6.81 -12.01 17.63
N TYR A 134 -7.67 -10.98 17.64
CA TYR A 134 -7.50 -9.89 18.60
C TYR A 134 -7.74 -10.40 20.02
N HIS A 135 -6.99 -9.87 20.99
CA HIS A 135 -7.25 -10.12 22.42
C HIS A 135 -7.95 -8.94 23.11
N ARG A 136 -7.93 -7.75 22.50
CA ARG A 136 -8.69 -6.56 22.94
C ARG A 136 -9.18 -5.78 21.71
N THR A 137 -10.29 -5.07 21.87
CA THR A 137 -10.76 -4.05 20.91
C THR A 137 -11.25 -2.82 21.67
N PHE A 138 -11.10 -1.63 21.07
CA PHE A 138 -11.57 -0.36 21.59
C PHE A 138 -11.87 0.61 20.45
N LEU A 139 -12.49 1.75 20.76
CA LEU A 139 -12.84 2.79 19.80
C LEU A 139 -12.02 4.05 20.07
N LEU A 140 -11.49 4.67 19.01
CA LEU A 140 -10.80 5.96 19.05
C LEU A 140 -11.72 7.08 18.54
N PRO A 141 -12.08 8.07 19.39
CA PRO A 141 -12.84 9.24 18.95
C PRO A 141 -12.04 10.10 17.96
N SER A 142 -12.68 10.52 16.88
CA SER A 142 -12.18 11.55 15.97
C SER A 142 -13.29 12.57 15.67
N PRO A 143 -12.99 13.76 15.10
CA PRO A 143 -14.01 14.73 14.73
C PRO A 143 -15.04 14.20 13.71
N HIS A 144 -14.72 13.11 13.00
CA HIS A 144 -15.55 12.53 11.96
C HIS A 144 -16.33 11.29 12.44
N GLY A 145 -16.00 10.72 13.61
CA GLY A 145 -16.67 9.55 14.15
C GLY A 145 -15.80 8.78 15.15
N GLN A 146 -15.80 7.45 15.01
CA GLN A 146 -14.99 6.57 15.85
C GLN A 146 -14.29 5.51 15.00
N HIS A 147 -13.00 5.30 15.25
CA HIS A 147 -12.19 4.29 14.56
C HIS A 147 -12.04 3.07 15.46
N ARG A 148 -12.41 1.89 14.96
CA ARG A 148 -12.20 0.64 15.72
C ARG A 148 -10.74 0.24 15.67
N VAL A 149 -10.20 -0.13 16.83
CA VAL A 149 -8.87 -0.69 16.98
C VAL A 149 -8.99 -2.14 17.43
N PHE A 150 -8.22 -3.02 16.78
CA PHE A 150 -7.97 -4.38 17.24
C PHE A 150 -6.54 -4.49 17.74
N VAL A 151 -6.37 -5.07 18.93
CA VAL A 151 -5.07 -5.34 19.54
C VAL A 151 -4.77 -6.82 19.36
N PHE A 152 -3.76 -7.11 18.54
CA PHE A 152 -3.26 -8.44 18.29
C PHE A 152 -2.01 -8.72 19.13
N PRO A 153 -1.76 -9.98 19.51
CA PRO A 153 -0.49 -10.35 20.12
C PRO A 153 0.68 -9.99 19.19
N PRO A 154 1.90 -9.82 19.73
CA PRO A 154 3.08 -9.72 18.90
C PRO A 154 3.18 -10.97 18.03
N LYS A 155 3.64 -10.83 16.78
CA LYS A 155 4.18 -11.98 16.05
C LYS A 155 5.49 -12.35 16.73
N ASP A 156 5.59 -13.57 17.24
CA ASP A 156 6.86 -14.12 17.68
C ASP A 156 7.86 -14.04 16.51
N GLN A 157 8.94 -13.29 16.71
CA GLN A 157 10.09 -13.31 15.79
C GLN A 157 10.91 -14.56 16.09
N THR A 158 10.46 -15.69 15.53
CA THR A 158 11.21 -16.95 15.45
C THR A 158 12.29 -16.89 14.40
#